data_AF-A0A3S0C6T7-F1
#
_entry.id   AF-A0A3S0C6T7-F1
#
_cell.length_a   1.000
_cell.length_b   1.000
_cell.length_c   1.000
_cell.angle_alpha   90.00
_cell.angle_beta   90.00
_cell.angle_gamma   90.00
#
_symmetry.space_group_name_H-M   'P 1'
#
loop_
_entity.id
_entity.type
_entity.pdbx_description
1 polymer ?
#
loop_
_entity_poly.entity_id
_entity_poly.type
_entity_poly.pdbx_seq_one_letter_code
_entity_poly.pdbx_strand_id
1 'polypeptide(L)'
;MLSDDTGNKFSIDSAAYFTPKFLQTDKGYSSEANREFLKINNIGNGIMDTAKRNTKLTFKQLYRNKRISKTRYIVERTNATTKNIFGFTRSKYIGIAKVKTQALLVAIAHNLLKAANKIILTQDRSIQILRNRQISWVF
;
A
#
# COMPACT_ATOMS: atom_id res chain seq x y z
N MET A 1 -6.68 16.04 14.98
CA MET A 1 -7.66 15.11 14.42
C MET A 1 -7.37 14.90 12.94
N LEU A 2 -7.25 13.66 12.49
CA LEU A 2 -7.30 13.34 11.05
C LEU A 2 -8.77 13.17 10.66
N SER A 3 -9.23 13.97 9.72
CA SER A 3 -10.59 13.87 9.18
C SER A 3 -10.51 13.39 7.73
N ASP A 4 -11.33 12.41 7.36
CA ASP A 4 -11.53 12.07 5.95
C ASP A 4 -12.47 13.08 5.26
N ASP A 5 -12.52 13.04 3.93
CA ASP A 5 -13.41 13.89 3.12
C ASP A 5 -14.92 13.64 3.39
N THR A 6 -15.28 12.59 4.15
CA THR A 6 -16.64 12.27 4.62
C THR A 6 -16.94 12.77 6.04
N GLY A 7 -16.01 13.47 6.68
CA GLY A 7 -16.18 14.05 8.02
C GLY A 7 -16.01 13.05 9.16
N ASN A 8 -15.57 11.82 8.89
CA ASN A 8 -15.25 10.82 9.89
C ASN A 8 -13.93 11.18 10.58
N LYS A 9 -13.97 11.27 11.90
CA LYS A 9 -12.87 11.79 12.72
C LYS A 9 -12.11 10.64 13.34
N PHE A 10 -10.82 10.50 13.00
CA PHE A 10 -9.92 9.57 13.67
C PHE A 10 -9.05 10.35 14.67
N SER A 11 -9.28 10.11 15.95
CA SER A 11 -8.48 10.62 17.06
C SER A 11 -7.27 9.73 17.28
N ILE A 12 -6.07 10.29 17.10
CA ILE A 12 -4.80 9.64 17.50
C ILE A 12 -4.50 9.91 18.99
N ASP A 13 -5.35 10.70 19.65
CA ASP A 13 -5.12 11.32 20.95
C ASP A 13 -5.49 10.43 22.14
N SER A 14 -5.31 9.10 22.03
CA SER A 14 -5.30 8.26 23.23
C SER A 14 -3.84 8.01 23.62
N ALA A 15 -3.45 8.51 24.80
CA ALA A 15 -2.11 8.50 25.37
C ALA A 15 -1.44 7.09 25.51
N ALA A 16 -2.08 6.04 24.99
CA ALA A 16 -1.60 4.67 24.96
C ALA A 16 -0.97 4.23 23.62
N TYR A 17 -1.07 5.04 22.54
CA TYR A 17 -0.62 4.63 21.21
C TYR A 17 0.62 5.38 20.72
N PHE A 18 1.53 4.64 20.09
CA PHE A 18 2.77 5.14 19.48
C PHE A 18 2.48 6.24 18.44
N THR A 19 3.04 7.43 18.64
CA THR A 19 2.97 8.52 17.65
C THR A 19 3.93 8.24 16.48
N PRO A 20 3.43 8.03 15.26
CA PRO A 20 4.28 7.69 14.13
C PRO A 20 5.13 8.88 13.70
N LYS A 21 6.41 8.65 13.38
CA LYS A 21 7.31 9.69 12.84
C LYS A 21 6.89 10.17 11.44
N PHE A 22 6.19 9.33 10.68
CA PHE A 22 5.78 9.63 9.31
C PHE A 22 4.46 8.94 9.00
N LEU A 23 3.49 9.68 8.46
CA LEU A 23 2.17 9.17 8.13
C LEU A 23 1.93 9.17 6.62
N GLN A 24 1.71 7.98 6.05
CA GLN A 24 1.34 7.81 4.64
C GLN A 24 -0.16 7.57 4.51
N THR A 25 -0.86 8.43 3.78
CA THR A 25 -2.30 8.32 3.52
C THR A 25 -2.61 8.59 2.05
N ASP A 26 -3.87 8.38 1.66
CA ASP A 26 -4.35 8.70 0.32
C ASP A 26 -4.73 10.17 0.13
N LYS A 27 -5.09 10.49 -1.11
CA LYS A 27 -5.46 11.83 -1.56
C LYS A 27 -6.73 12.35 -0.86
N GLY A 28 -7.57 11.46 -0.33
CA GLY A 28 -8.79 11.80 0.39
C GLY A 28 -8.55 12.37 1.80
N TYR A 29 -7.28 12.47 2.22
CA TYR A 29 -6.89 13.14 3.46
C TYR A 29 -6.10 14.43 3.21
N SER A 30 -6.09 14.94 1.97
CA SER A 30 -5.24 16.05 1.54
C SER A 30 -5.61 17.44 2.08
N SER A 31 -6.65 17.53 2.93
CA SER A 31 -7.18 18.76 3.52
C SER A 31 -6.11 19.57 4.28
N GLU A 32 -6.31 20.89 4.32
CA GLU A 32 -5.39 21.82 4.99
C GLU A 32 -5.37 21.58 6.51
N ALA A 33 -6.53 21.34 7.12
CA ALA A 33 -6.65 20.98 8.53
C ALA A 33 -5.83 19.73 8.90
N ASN A 34 -5.82 18.69 8.05
CA ASN A 34 -5.01 17.49 8.29
C ASN A 34 -3.51 17.79 8.21
N ARG A 35 -3.09 18.68 7.30
CA ARG A 35 -1.68 19.07 7.17
C ARG A 35 -1.21 19.89 8.36
N GLU A 36 -2.04 20.79 8.86
CA GLU A 36 -1.77 21.56 10.07
C GLU A 36 -1.66 20.65 11.29
N PHE A 37 -2.59 19.70 11.42
CA PHE A 37 -2.52 18.70 12.48
C PHE A 37 -1.21 17.90 12.44
N LEU A 38 -0.75 17.48 11.26
CA LEU A 38 0.54 16.77 11.15
C LEU A 38 1.73 17.65 11.56
N LYS A 39 1.71 18.94 11.22
CA LYS A 39 2.76 19.89 11.63
C LYS A 39 2.79 20.09 13.14
N ILE A 40 1.63 20.32 13.76
CA ILE A 40 1.51 20.54 15.21
C ILE A 40 2.03 19.34 15.99
N ASN A 41 1.79 18.12 15.48
CA ASN A 41 2.21 16.88 16.14
C ASN A 41 3.61 16.40 15.73
N ASN A 42 4.37 17.21 14.97
CA ASN A 42 5.70 16.86 14.47
C ASN A 42 5.75 15.51 13.70
N ILE A 43 4.67 15.21 12.97
CA ILE A 43 4.54 13.99 12.15
C ILE A 43 4.91 14.32 10.71
N GLY A 44 5.80 13.53 10.13
CA GLY A 44 6.18 13.66 8.74
C GLY A 44 4.99 13.45 7.80
N ASN A 45 4.78 14.41 6.89
CA ASN A 45 3.66 14.40 5.97
C ASN A 45 3.94 13.49 4.76
N GLY A 46 3.24 12.37 4.68
CA GLY A 46 3.17 11.47 3.52
C GLY A 46 1.81 11.46 2.83
N ILE A 47 0.98 12.49 3.03
CA ILE A 47 -0.29 12.68 2.33
C ILE A 47 0.01 13.14 0.90
N MET A 48 -0.63 12.52 -0.09
CA MET A 48 -0.54 12.92 -1.49
C MET A 48 -1.30 14.22 -1.75
N ASP A 49 -0.74 15.07 -2.61
CA ASP A 49 -1.39 16.29 -3.06
C ASP A 49 -2.51 15.98 -4.05
N THR A 50 -3.67 16.61 -3.85
CA THR A 50 -4.82 16.57 -4.75
C THR A 50 -4.90 17.86 -5.54
N ALA A 51 -5.28 17.76 -6.81
CA ALA A 51 -5.52 18.94 -7.64
C ALA A 51 -6.77 19.68 -7.13
N LYS A 52 -6.68 21.00 -6.94
CA LYS A 52 -7.86 21.81 -6.61
C LYS A 52 -8.64 22.13 -7.90
N ARG A 53 -9.93 22.46 -7.78
CA ARG A 53 -10.79 22.81 -8.92
C ARG A 53 -10.11 23.87 -9.81
N ASN A 54 -10.09 23.62 -11.12
CA ASN A 54 -9.47 24.48 -12.14
C ASN A 54 -7.95 24.72 -11.99
N THR A 55 -7.25 23.94 -11.17
CA THR A 55 -5.79 24.07 -10.98
C THR A 55 -5.09 22.75 -11.22
N LYS A 56 -3.99 22.77 -11.98
CA LYS A 56 -3.13 21.60 -12.16
C LYS A 56 -2.13 21.49 -11.01
N LEU A 57 -1.70 20.26 -10.72
CA LEU A 57 -0.61 20.04 -9.77
C LEU A 57 0.70 20.61 -10.32
N THR A 58 1.44 21.28 -9.45
CA THR A 58 2.79 21.77 -9.77
C THR A 58 3.77 20.60 -9.94
N PHE A 59 4.87 20.82 -10.68
CA PHE A 59 5.93 19.80 -10.85
C PHE A 59 6.47 19.26 -9.52
N LYS A 60 6.61 20.12 -8.50
CA LYS A 60 7.06 19.73 -7.16
C LYS A 60 6.08 18.76 -6.50
N GLN A 61 4.78 19.03 -6.60
CA GLN A 61 3.73 18.14 -6.07
C GLN A 61 3.67 16.83 -6.83
N LEU A 62 3.83 16.85 -8.16
CA LEU A 62 3.88 15.63 -8.98
C LEU A 62 5.07 14.74 -8.61
N TYR A 63 6.26 15.32 -8.45
CA TYR A 63 7.45 14.58 -8.06
C TYR A 63 7.32 13.98 -6.65
N ARG A 64 6.78 14.75 -5.70
CA ARG A 64 6.45 14.28 -4.36
C ARG A 64 5.44 13.12 -4.39
N ASN A 65 4.33 13.28 -5.11
CA ASN A 65 3.34 12.22 -5.28
C ASN A 65 3.95 10.98 -5.90
N LYS A 66 4.80 11.10 -6.93
CA LYS A 66 5.51 9.97 -7.54
C LYS A 66 6.37 9.20 -6.54
N ARG A 67 7.04 9.89 -5.61
CA ARG A 67 7.82 9.24 -4.54
C ARG A 67 6.92 8.50 -3.54
N ILE A 68 5.82 9.12 -3.11
CA ILE A 68 4.85 8.50 -2.20
C ILE A 68 4.15 7.31 -2.87
N SER A 69 3.84 7.39 -4.17
CA SER A 69 3.23 6.28 -4.92
C SER A 69 4.15 5.06 -5.00
N LYS A 70 5.48 5.23 -5.04
CA LYS A 70 6.41 4.08 -5.04
C LYS A 70 6.30 3.22 -3.80
N THR A 71 6.14 3.82 -2.62
CA THR A 71 5.97 3.07 -1.36
C THR A 71 4.57 2.49 -1.26
N ARG A 72 3.54 3.26 -1.61
CA ARG A 72 2.14 2.82 -1.59
C ARG A 72 1.84 1.66 -2.52
N TYR A 73 2.55 1.58 -3.64
CA TYR A 73 2.39 0.54 -4.64
C TYR A 73 2.41 -0.88 -4.04
N ILE A 74 3.21 -1.09 -2.99
CA ILE A 74 3.31 -2.38 -2.30
C ILE A 74 1.96 -2.79 -1.70
N VAL A 75 1.30 -1.85 -1.01
CA VAL A 75 0.00 -2.06 -0.34
C VAL A 75 -1.14 -2.12 -1.38
N GLU A 76 -1.07 -1.28 -2.40
CA GLU A 76 -2.08 -1.26 -3.47
C GLU A 76 -2.07 -2.56 -4.27
N ARG A 77 -0.87 -3.11 -4.54
CA ARG A 77 -0.72 -4.42 -5.19
C ARG A 77 -1.33 -5.53 -4.36
N THR A 78 -1.09 -5.58 -3.04
CA THR A 78 -1.69 -6.61 -2.18
C THR A 78 -3.21 -6.50 -2.17
N ASN A 79 -3.76 -5.28 -2.05
CA ASN A 79 -5.19 -5.05 -2.08
C ASN A 79 -5.83 -5.46 -3.42
N ALA A 80 -5.17 -5.15 -4.54
CA ALA A 80 -5.61 -5.56 -5.86
C ALA A 80 -5.60 -7.09 -6.02
N THR A 81 -4.53 -7.77 -5.59
CA THR A 81 -4.46 -9.23 -5.60
C THR A 81 -5.57 -9.85 -4.75
N THR A 82 -5.78 -9.35 -3.54
CA THR A 82 -6.84 -9.82 -2.63
C THR A 82 -8.24 -9.69 -3.26
N LYS A 83 -8.51 -8.58 -3.96
CA LYS A 83 -9.78 -8.36 -4.66
C LYS A 83 -9.93 -9.22 -5.92
N ASN A 84 -8.93 -9.20 -6.80
CA ASN A 84 -9.05 -9.75 -8.15
C ASN A 84 -8.73 -11.25 -8.23
N ILE A 85 -7.78 -11.73 -7.44
CA ILE A 85 -7.37 -13.15 -7.44
C ILE A 85 -8.18 -13.94 -6.41
N PHE A 86 -8.33 -13.40 -5.20
CA PHE A 86 -9.02 -14.09 -4.11
C PHE A 86 -10.51 -13.72 -3.97
N GLY A 87 -11.02 -12.81 -4.80
CA GLY A 87 -12.44 -12.41 -4.80
C GLY A 87 -12.91 -11.78 -3.48
N PHE A 88 -11.99 -11.23 -2.68
CA PHE A 88 -12.29 -10.65 -1.37
C PHE A 88 -12.66 -9.16 -1.52
N THR A 89 -13.78 -8.92 -2.22
CA THR A 89 -14.32 -7.57 -2.44
C THR A 89 -15.40 -7.21 -1.42
N ARG A 90 -16.18 -8.19 -0.98
CA ARG A 90 -17.26 -8.04 0.01
C ARG A 90 -17.19 -9.18 1.02
N SER A 91 -17.55 -8.89 2.26
CA SER A 91 -17.76 -9.90 3.30
C SER A 91 -18.83 -10.90 2.85
N LYS A 92 -18.48 -12.19 2.83
CA LYS A 92 -19.41 -13.25 2.43
C LYS A 92 -20.24 -13.78 3.60
N TYR A 93 -19.69 -13.68 4.81
CA TYR A 93 -20.28 -14.25 6.02
C TYR A 93 -20.89 -13.17 6.91
N ILE A 94 -21.92 -13.57 7.66
CA ILE A 94 -22.52 -12.74 8.71
C ILE A 94 -21.71 -12.91 10.00
N GLY A 95 -21.32 -11.78 10.60
CA GLY A 95 -20.61 -11.71 11.87
C GLY A 95 -19.09 -11.50 11.73
N ILE A 96 -18.55 -10.67 12.62
CA ILE A 96 -17.15 -10.22 12.59
C ILE A 96 -16.17 -11.39 12.68
N ALA A 97 -16.45 -12.38 13.53
CA ALA A 97 -15.57 -13.53 13.71
C ALA A 97 -15.35 -14.32 12.41
N LYS A 98 -16.43 -14.60 11.65
CA LYS A 98 -16.35 -15.36 10.40
C LYS A 98 -15.64 -14.56 9.30
N VAL A 99 -15.93 -13.26 9.19
CA VAL A 99 -15.26 -12.36 8.23
C VAL A 99 -13.77 -12.22 8.55
N LYS A 100 -13.41 -12.14 9.85
CA LYS A 100 -12.02 -12.09 10.29
C LYS A 100 -11.28 -13.36 9.91
N THR A 101 -11.86 -14.53 10.15
CA THR A 101 -11.27 -15.81 9.73
C THR A 101 -11.11 -15.89 8.21
N GLN A 102 -12.12 -15.45 7.45
CA GLN A 102 -12.02 -15.37 5.98
C GLN A 102 -10.85 -14.47 5.54
N ALA A 103 -10.70 -13.29 6.13
CA ALA A 103 -9.61 -12.37 5.81
C ALA A 103 -8.23 -12.99 6.12
N LEU A 104 -8.09 -13.68 7.25
CA LEU A 104 -6.86 -14.38 7.61
C LEU A 104 -6.51 -15.50 6.63
N LEU A 105 -7.49 -16.31 6.23
CA LEU A 105 -7.28 -17.37 5.23
C LEU A 105 -6.82 -16.81 3.89
N VAL A 106 -7.43 -15.70 3.44
CA VAL A 106 -7.01 -15.02 2.20
C VAL A 106 -5.59 -14.46 2.32
N ALA A 107 -5.20 -13.92 3.48
CA ALA A 107 -3.83 -13.46 3.72
C ALA A 107 -2.81 -14.61 3.66
N ILE A 108 -3.14 -15.77 4.25
CA ILE A 108 -2.29 -16.98 4.16
C ILE A 108 -2.17 -17.42 2.70
N ALA A 109 -3.28 -17.53 1.97
CA ALA A 109 -3.27 -17.92 0.57
C ALA A 109 -2.45 -16.95 -0.30
N HIS A 110 -2.53 -15.65 -0.04
CA HIS A 110 -1.71 -14.64 -0.71
C HIS A 110 -0.21 -14.85 -0.48
N ASN A 111 0.19 -15.17 0.75
CA ASN A 111 1.59 -15.46 1.08
C ASN A 111 2.08 -16.75 0.40
N LEU A 112 1.24 -17.79 0.34
CA LEU A 112 1.55 -19.04 -0.37
C LEU A 112 1.73 -18.80 -1.87
N LEU A 113 0.84 -18.02 -2.50
CA LEU A 113 0.97 -17.65 -3.91
C LEU A 113 2.29 -16.89 -4.18
N LYS A 114 2.67 -15.96 -3.31
CA LYS A 114 3.96 -15.26 -3.41
C LYS A 114 5.15 -16.20 -3.25
N ALA A 115 5.08 -17.15 -2.31
CA ALA A 115 6.14 -18.14 -2.10
C ALA A 115 6.32 -19.03 -3.33
N ALA A 116 5.23 -19.58 -3.88
CA ALA A 116 5.25 -20.38 -5.09
C ALA A 116 5.86 -19.62 -6.29
N ASN A 117 5.42 -18.37 -6.52
CA ASN A 117 5.96 -17.53 -7.58
C ASN A 117 7.46 -17.24 -7.39
N LYS A 118 7.93 -17.10 -6.15
CA LYS A 118 9.36 -16.88 -5.86
C LYS A 118 10.21 -18.12 -6.18
N ILE A 119 9.70 -19.32 -5.87
CA ILE A 119 10.37 -20.58 -6.19
C ILE A 119 10.52 -20.72 -7.71
N ILE A 120 9.42 -20.52 -8.45
CA ILE A 120 9.41 -20.61 -9.93
C ILE A 120 10.42 -19.65 -10.56
N LEU A 121 10.39 -18.37 -10.16
CA LEU A 121 11.33 -17.36 -10.69
C LEU A 121 12.80 -17.68 -10.38
N THR A 122 13.06 -18.28 -9.23
CA THR A 122 14.42 -18.68 -8.83
C THR A 122 14.91 -19.86 -9.66
N GLN A 123 14.02 -20.83 -9.93
CA GLN A 123 14.30 -21.98 -10.79
C GLN A 123 14.52 -21.56 -12.25
N ASP A 124 13.72 -20.63 -12.77
CA ASP A 124 13.91 -20.12 -14.14
C ASP A 124 15.22 -19.36 -14.28
N ARG A 125 15.60 -18.56 -13.26
CA ARG A 125 16.88 -17.85 -13.23
C ARG A 125 18.07 -18.82 -13.17
N SER A 126 17.98 -19.90 -12.39
CA SER A 126 19.06 -20.90 -12.34
C SER A 126 19.22 -21.61 -13.68
N ILE A 127 18.11 -21.97 -14.33
CA ILE A 127 18.11 -22.56 -15.68
C ILE A 127 18.70 -21.60 -16.72
N GLN A 128 18.36 -20.31 -16.69
CA GLN A 128 18.92 -19.30 -17.59
C GLN A 128 20.44 -19.12 -17.39
N ILE A 129 20.92 -19.09 -16.15
CA ILE A 129 22.36 -19.02 -15.85
C ILE A 129 23.07 -20.26 -16.40
N LEU A 130 22.50 -21.45 -16.20
CA LEU A 130 23.08 -22.69 -16.72
C LEU A 130 23.13 -22.71 -18.26
N ARG A 131 22.09 -22.24 -18.95
CA ARG A 131 22.08 -22.08 -20.42
C ARG A 131 23.15 -21.09 -20.90
N ASN A 132 23.27 -19.94 -20.24
CA ASN A 132 24.27 -18.92 -20.62
C ASN A 132 25.71 -19.38 -20.37
N ARG A 133 25.94 -20.29 -19.41
CA ARG A 133 27.26 -20.88 -19.13
C ARG A 133 27.63 -22.02 -20.08
N GLN A 134 26.67 -22.74 -20.64
CA GLN A 134 26.95 -23.80 -21.61
C GLN A 134 27.27 -23.27 -23.02
N ILE A 135 26.85 -22.05 -23.36
CA ILE A 135 27.13 -21.43 -24.67
C ILE A 135 28.58 -20.88 -24.74
N SER A 136 29.31 -20.75 -23.62
CA SER A 136 30.67 -20.18 -23.62
C SER A 136 31.80 -21.15 -24.00
N TRP A 137 31.49 -22.40 -24.33
CA TRP A 137 32.49 -23.43 -24.68
C TRP A 137 32.26 -24.04 -26.07
N VAL A 138 31.58 -23.31 -26.96
CA VAL A 138 31.51 -23.64 -28.40
C VAL A 138 32.28 -22.56 -29.16
N PHE A 139 33.61 -22.68 -29.13
CA PHE A 139 34.57 -22.10 -30.08
C PHE A 139 35.69 -23.10 -30.30
#